data_AF-A0A956SSW7-F1
#
_entry.id   AF-A0A956SSW7-F1
#
_cell.length_a   1.000
_cell.length_b   1.000
_cell.length_c   1.000
_cell.angle_alpha   90.00
_cell.angle_beta   90.00
_cell.angle_gamma   90.00
#
_symmetry.space_group_name_H-M   'P 1'
#
loop_
_entity.id
_entity.type
_entity.pdbx_description
1 polymer ?
#
loop_
_entity_poly.entity_id
_entity_poly.type
_entity_poly.pdbx_seq_one_letter_code
_entity_poly.pdbx_strand_id
1 'polypeptide(L)'
;MKQDQSIVCGSRIFFICFVFCSMQAVDIGSDVTPTRFNTQQILMNGDRVAGFASLQGGFKLNNSSVSAEFDSFFQVAGNIDLNGGRLILGRDMIIHNFANIVRLGDITGSEHTIEFAVTNTLVPTDSDGVDTCFTFSEVSVRLNCNMMLQDCCIIFEGDSVINGGGNCLTLADTCTLQVDKDSTLLLKDVTIKGLNSNKIACLDSLSTITLLNVKCILDGDYSFTIGHFDVVKDFHVCGEGHTLAYQSNQVSTVQEYGNIIIDYGVTFSYDPSIASQELIDLVSDTSMIELRGGTLHATKVGMQLKKGVLKIDRRSTLSSEGSVIAEAISLGDGLDVANNIDVQILPSAQLVIEGPVIDNDV
;
A
#
# COMPACT_ATOMS: atom_id res chain seq x y z
N MET A 1 13.97 -19.02 -92.14
CA MET A 1 13.54 -17.62 -91.85
C MET A 1 12.06 -17.61 -91.51
N LYS A 2 11.73 -17.72 -90.22
CA LYS A 2 10.45 -17.30 -89.62
C LYS A 2 10.72 -17.22 -88.10
N GLN A 3 10.51 -16.00 -87.57
CA GLN A 3 10.91 -15.56 -86.23
C GLN A 3 10.03 -16.15 -85.13
N ASP A 4 10.70 -16.56 -84.05
CA ASP A 4 10.14 -16.82 -82.72
C ASP A 4 9.54 -15.54 -82.12
N GLN A 5 8.33 -15.64 -81.55
CA GLN A 5 7.79 -14.65 -80.63
C GLN A 5 8.02 -15.10 -79.20
N SER A 6 8.88 -14.38 -78.48
CA SER A 6 9.07 -14.52 -77.05
C SER A 6 7.93 -13.82 -76.29
N ILE A 7 7.26 -14.57 -75.42
CA ILE A 7 6.27 -14.05 -74.48
C ILE A 7 7.04 -13.42 -73.32
N VAL A 8 7.04 -12.09 -73.23
CA VAL A 8 7.56 -11.35 -72.08
C VAL A 8 6.49 -11.39 -70.98
N CYS A 9 6.69 -12.26 -69.99
CA CYS A 9 5.90 -12.28 -68.76
C CYS A 9 6.35 -11.10 -67.87
N GLY A 10 5.64 -9.98 -67.96
CA GLY A 10 5.85 -8.83 -67.08
C GLY A 10 5.35 -9.12 -65.68
N SER A 11 6.25 -9.42 -64.75
CA SER A 11 5.97 -9.49 -63.31
C SER A 11 5.55 -8.11 -62.82
N ARG A 12 4.24 -7.88 -62.66
CA ARG A 12 3.70 -6.69 -62.02
C ARG A 12 3.81 -6.89 -60.50
N ILE A 13 4.89 -6.39 -59.93
CA ILE A 13 5.04 -6.25 -58.48
C ILE A 13 3.99 -5.23 -58.01
N PHE A 14 3.00 -5.69 -57.26
CA PHE A 14 1.96 -4.86 -56.63
C PHE A 14 2.53 -4.35 -55.29
N PHE A 15 2.97 -3.10 -55.25
CA PHE A 15 3.36 -2.44 -54.00
C PHE A 15 2.08 -2.05 -53.25
N ILE A 16 1.70 -2.82 -52.22
CA ILE A 16 0.69 -2.39 -51.25
C ILE A 16 1.40 -1.45 -50.26
N CYS A 17 1.27 -0.14 -50.49
CA CYS A 17 1.61 0.86 -49.48
C CYS A 17 0.60 0.76 -48.34
N PHE A 18 0.97 0.10 -47.25
CA PHE A 18 0.29 0.31 -45.97
C PHE A 18 0.63 1.71 -45.49
N VAL A 19 -0.29 2.66 -45.71
CA VAL A 19 -0.27 3.92 -44.98
C VAL A 19 -0.67 3.57 -43.55
N PHE A 20 0.32 3.42 -42.67
CA PHE A 20 0.09 3.42 -41.24
C PHE A 20 -0.35 4.83 -40.86
N CYS A 21 -1.66 5.09 -40.91
CA CYS A 21 -2.22 6.27 -40.30
C CYS A 21 -2.02 6.09 -38.79
N SER A 22 -1.13 6.86 -38.17
CA SER A 22 -1.04 6.91 -36.72
C SER A 22 -2.39 7.44 -36.24
N MET A 23 -3.16 6.60 -35.55
CA MET A 23 -4.34 7.07 -34.83
C MET A 23 -3.86 8.15 -33.86
N GLN A 24 -4.26 9.40 -34.13
CA GLN A 24 -4.01 10.48 -33.20
C GLN A 24 -4.94 10.29 -32.00
N ALA A 25 -4.44 10.64 -30.83
CA ALA A 25 -5.22 10.83 -29.61
C ALA A 25 -6.52 11.59 -29.93
N VAL A 26 -7.66 11.08 -29.45
CA VAL A 26 -8.95 11.74 -29.58
C VAL A 26 -9.40 12.25 -28.22
N ASP A 27 -9.90 13.49 -28.19
CA ASP A 27 -10.60 14.02 -27.03
C ASP A 27 -12.03 13.46 -27.01
N ILE A 28 -12.35 12.73 -25.95
CA ILE A 28 -13.72 12.35 -25.63
C ILE A 28 -14.38 13.54 -24.92
N GLY A 29 -15.27 14.23 -25.63
CA GLY A 29 -16.02 15.38 -25.12
C GLY A 29 -15.42 16.72 -25.55
N SER A 30 -15.43 17.71 -24.65
CA SER A 30 -14.95 19.07 -24.95
C SER A 30 -14.55 19.80 -23.67
N ASP A 31 -13.59 20.72 -23.78
CA ASP A 31 -13.19 21.66 -22.71
C ASP A 31 -13.99 22.97 -22.71
N VAL A 32 -14.97 23.13 -23.62
CA VAL A 32 -15.79 24.34 -23.69
C VAL A 32 -17.30 24.07 -23.65
N THR A 33 -17.74 22.83 -23.84
CA THR A 33 -19.17 22.51 -23.87
C THR A 33 -19.46 21.14 -23.24
N PRO A 34 -20.40 21.05 -22.29
CA PRO A 34 -20.79 19.78 -21.70
C PRO A 34 -21.32 18.78 -22.72
N THR A 35 -20.70 17.60 -22.73
CA THR A 35 -21.14 16.43 -23.49
C THR A 35 -21.42 15.28 -22.54
N ARG A 36 -22.57 14.63 -22.71
CA ARG A 36 -22.99 13.50 -21.87
C ARG A 36 -22.95 12.20 -22.68
N PHE A 37 -22.24 11.21 -22.15
CA PHE A 37 -22.11 9.88 -22.72
C PHE A 37 -22.83 8.87 -21.83
N ASN A 38 -23.96 8.35 -22.32
CA ASN A 38 -24.76 7.34 -21.60
C ASN A 38 -24.36 5.89 -21.93
N THR A 39 -23.50 5.70 -22.93
CA THR A 39 -22.91 4.40 -23.27
C THR A 39 -21.46 4.37 -22.79
N GLN A 40 -20.95 3.18 -22.47
CA GLN A 40 -19.53 3.02 -22.12
C GLN A 40 -18.65 3.50 -23.27
N GLN A 41 -17.70 4.40 -22.98
CA GLN A 41 -16.74 4.89 -23.96
C GLN A 41 -15.54 3.93 -24.04
N ILE A 42 -14.98 3.75 -25.23
CA ILE A 42 -13.76 2.95 -25.42
C ILE A 42 -12.63 3.92 -25.66
N LEU A 43 -11.66 3.93 -24.76
CA LEU A 43 -10.47 4.75 -24.85
C LEU A 43 -9.36 3.98 -25.57
N MET A 44 -8.72 4.65 -26.52
CA MET A 44 -7.55 4.21 -27.27
C MET A 44 -6.29 4.88 -26.73
N ASN A 45 -5.13 4.45 -27.22
CA ASN A 45 -3.86 4.98 -26.75
C ASN A 45 -3.72 6.48 -27.08
N GLY A 46 -3.48 7.27 -26.05
CA GLY A 46 -3.36 8.72 -26.10
C GLY A 46 -4.67 9.47 -25.94
N ASP A 47 -5.83 8.80 -25.91
CA ASP A 47 -7.12 9.48 -25.75
C ASP A 47 -7.20 10.23 -24.42
N ARG A 48 -7.93 11.35 -24.42
CA ARG A 48 -8.19 12.17 -23.22
C ARG A 48 -9.69 12.32 -23.01
N VAL A 49 -10.14 12.09 -21.78
CA VAL A 49 -11.50 12.45 -21.35
C VAL A 49 -11.50 13.92 -20.96
N ALA A 50 -12.04 14.79 -21.81
CA ALA A 50 -11.95 16.23 -21.66
C ALA A 50 -12.81 16.78 -20.50
N GLY A 51 -12.54 18.04 -20.12
CA GLY A 51 -13.09 18.73 -18.95
C GLY A 51 -14.59 18.60 -18.76
N PHE A 52 -15.37 18.80 -19.82
CA PHE A 52 -16.82 18.74 -19.75
C PHE A 52 -17.42 17.45 -20.32
N ALA A 53 -16.70 16.33 -20.27
CA ALA A 53 -17.20 15.01 -20.65
C ALA A 53 -17.82 14.26 -19.46
N SER A 54 -19.15 14.10 -19.43
CA SER A 54 -19.83 13.29 -18.40
C SER A 54 -19.97 11.84 -18.86
N LEU A 55 -19.24 10.94 -18.22
CA LEU A 55 -19.22 9.50 -18.53
C LEU A 55 -20.23 8.74 -17.66
N GLN A 56 -21.51 8.79 -18.04
CA GLN A 56 -22.55 8.08 -17.28
C GLN A 56 -22.60 6.58 -17.57
N GLY A 57 -22.21 6.18 -18.78
CA GLY A 57 -22.07 4.77 -19.15
C GLY A 57 -20.72 4.16 -18.74
N GLY A 58 -19.84 4.95 -18.13
CA GLY A 58 -18.48 4.57 -17.79
C GLY A 58 -17.52 4.60 -18.98
N PHE A 59 -16.37 3.97 -18.83
CA PHE A 59 -15.38 3.81 -19.88
C PHE A 59 -14.62 2.49 -19.75
N LYS A 60 -13.97 2.09 -20.84
CA LYS A 60 -13.00 1.01 -20.84
C LYS A 60 -11.76 1.37 -21.63
N LEU A 61 -10.59 0.93 -21.18
CA LEU A 61 -9.40 0.93 -22.01
C LEU A 61 -9.47 -0.25 -22.97
N ASN A 62 -9.10 -0.03 -24.23
CA ASN A 62 -9.28 -1.04 -25.26
C ASN A 62 -8.48 -2.34 -24.99
N ASN A 63 -7.30 -2.23 -24.37
CA ASN A 63 -6.43 -3.35 -23.95
C ASN A 63 -5.33 -2.85 -23.01
N SER A 64 -4.48 -3.77 -22.53
CA SER A 64 -3.41 -3.49 -21.57
C SER A 64 -2.26 -2.63 -22.08
N SER A 65 -2.17 -2.39 -23.40
CA SER A 65 -1.17 -1.48 -23.98
C SER A 65 -1.65 -0.03 -24.10
N VAL A 66 -2.92 0.23 -23.79
CA VAL A 66 -3.51 1.58 -23.88
C VAL A 66 -3.12 2.41 -22.66
N SER A 67 -2.60 3.61 -22.91
CA SER A 67 -2.53 4.69 -21.93
C SER A 67 -3.51 5.81 -22.31
N ALA A 68 -4.35 6.27 -21.38
CA ALA A 68 -5.31 7.34 -21.62
C ALA A 68 -5.39 8.31 -20.43
N GLU A 69 -5.79 9.55 -20.67
CA GLU A 69 -5.90 10.60 -19.66
C GLU A 69 -7.36 10.81 -19.22
N PHE A 70 -7.60 10.90 -17.91
CA PHE A 70 -8.85 11.36 -17.33
C PHE A 70 -8.72 12.80 -16.85
N ASP A 71 -9.42 13.71 -17.51
CA ASP A 71 -9.37 15.14 -17.20
C ASP A 71 -10.78 15.76 -17.18
N SER A 72 -11.79 15.07 -16.63
CA SER A 72 -13.18 15.55 -16.55
C SER A 72 -13.62 16.08 -15.18
N PHE A 73 -14.32 17.21 -15.15
CA PHE A 73 -14.92 17.79 -13.92
C PHE A 73 -16.07 16.95 -13.37
N PHE A 74 -16.58 16.00 -14.16
CA PHE A 74 -17.74 15.20 -13.79
C PHE A 74 -17.33 13.88 -13.18
N GLN A 75 -18.10 13.46 -12.18
CA GLN A 75 -17.98 12.12 -11.61
C GLN A 75 -18.23 11.05 -12.69
N VAL A 76 -17.53 9.92 -12.58
CA VAL A 76 -17.71 8.78 -13.47
C VAL A 76 -18.78 7.86 -12.90
N ALA A 77 -19.80 7.52 -13.70
CA ALA A 77 -20.78 6.49 -13.37
C ALA A 77 -20.64 5.31 -14.34
N GLY A 78 -21.31 4.19 -14.07
CA GLY A 78 -21.25 3.01 -14.94
C GLY A 78 -19.94 2.22 -14.83
N ASN A 79 -19.70 1.33 -15.77
CA ASN A 79 -18.58 0.39 -15.67
C ASN A 79 -17.24 1.06 -16.02
N ILE A 80 -16.26 0.93 -15.12
CA ILE A 80 -14.87 1.32 -15.32
C ILE A 80 -14.07 0.04 -15.52
N ASP A 81 -13.47 -0.12 -16.69
CA ASP A 81 -12.68 -1.30 -17.04
C ASP A 81 -11.32 -0.85 -17.57
N LEU A 82 -10.29 -0.91 -16.73
CA LEU A 82 -8.95 -0.50 -17.15
C LEU A 82 -8.26 -1.56 -18.01
N ASN A 83 -8.76 -2.80 -18.05
CA ASN A 83 -8.29 -3.86 -18.92
C ASN A 83 -6.75 -4.01 -18.94
N GLY A 84 -6.11 -3.85 -17.77
CA GLY A 84 -4.66 -3.85 -17.58
C GLY A 84 -3.90 -2.66 -18.19
N GLY A 85 -4.58 -1.69 -18.79
CA GLY A 85 -3.99 -0.49 -19.37
C GLY A 85 -3.70 0.57 -18.32
N ARG A 86 -3.18 1.72 -18.76
CA ARG A 86 -2.80 2.84 -17.89
C ARG A 86 -3.80 3.99 -17.96
N LEU A 87 -4.29 4.41 -16.80
CA LEU A 87 -5.05 5.64 -16.63
C LEU A 87 -4.16 6.72 -16.01
N ILE A 88 -4.02 7.85 -16.68
CA ILE A 88 -3.34 9.04 -16.15
C ILE A 88 -4.41 10.00 -15.66
N LEU A 89 -4.31 10.44 -14.41
CA LEU A 89 -5.21 11.45 -13.87
C LEU A 89 -4.67 12.84 -14.20
N GLY A 90 -5.39 13.61 -15.01
CA GLY A 90 -5.17 15.06 -15.17
C GLY A 90 -5.87 15.89 -14.08
N ARG A 91 -6.70 15.21 -13.25
CA ARG A 91 -7.40 15.73 -12.08
C ARG A 91 -7.98 14.61 -11.24
N ASP A 92 -8.55 14.97 -10.10
CA ASP A 92 -9.27 14.03 -9.23
C ASP A 92 -10.40 13.30 -9.98
N MET A 93 -10.39 11.98 -9.89
CA MET A 93 -11.44 11.11 -10.43
C MET A 93 -12.36 10.67 -9.30
N ILE A 94 -13.58 11.20 -9.28
CA ILE A 94 -14.61 10.81 -8.33
C ILE A 94 -15.53 9.77 -8.96
N ILE A 95 -15.63 8.61 -8.34
CA ILE A 95 -16.48 7.51 -8.76
C ILE A 95 -17.86 7.69 -8.13
N HIS A 96 -18.91 7.69 -8.95
CA HIS A 96 -20.30 7.84 -8.51
C HIS A 96 -20.86 6.52 -7.97
N ASN A 97 -21.85 6.56 -7.08
CA ASN A 97 -22.49 5.41 -6.40
C ASN A 97 -23.12 4.32 -7.30
N PHE A 98 -23.06 4.45 -8.62
CA PHE A 98 -23.56 3.44 -9.56
C PHE A 98 -22.48 2.96 -10.52
N ALA A 99 -21.22 3.30 -10.23
CA ALA A 99 -20.09 2.79 -10.98
C ALA A 99 -19.57 1.48 -10.39
N ASN A 100 -19.17 0.59 -11.29
CA ASN A 100 -18.55 -0.68 -10.95
C ASN A 100 -17.16 -0.71 -11.56
N ILE A 101 -16.16 -1.09 -10.76
CA ILE A 101 -14.82 -1.37 -11.29
C ILE A 101 -14.84 -2.83 -11.73
N VAL A 102 -14.67 -3.02 -13.03
CA VAL A 102 -14.74 -4.34 -13.67
C VAL A 102 -13.37 -5.01 -13.65
N ARG A 103 -12.32 -4.26 -14.00
CA ARG A 103 -10.92 -4.68 -13.93
C ARG A 103 -10.03 -3.49 -13.64
N LEU A 104 -8.92 -3.75 -12.96
CA LEU A 104 -7.84 -2.79 -12.75
C LEU A 104 -6.84 -2.75 -13.91
N GLY A 105 -5.93 -1.81 -13.77
CA GLY A 105 -4.84 -1.43 -14.65
C GLY A 105 -3.94 -0.47 -13.88
N ASP A 106 -2.90 0.01 -14.54
CA ASP A 106 -2.02 1.02 -13.97
C ASP A 106 -2.77 2.34 -13.76
N ILE A 107 -2.44 3.05 -12.68
CA ILE A 107 -2.93 4.40 -12.41
C ILE A 107 -1.73 5.31 -12.13
N THR A 108 -1.60 6.37 -12.91
CA THR A 108 -0.68 7.48 -12.64
C THR A 108 -1.49 8.65 -12.11
N GLY A 109 -1.36 8.94 -10.83
CA GLY A 109 -2.12 9.98 -10.15
C GLY A 109 -1.63 11.38 -10.45
N SER A 110 -0.32 11.59 -10.63
CA SER A 110 0.25 12.94 -10.78
C SER A 110 -0.24 13.89 -9.69
N GLU A 111 -0.20 13.43 -8.43
CA GLU A 111 -0.72 14.09 -7.23
C GLU A 111 -2.25 14.18 -7.11
N HIS A 112 -3.01 13.55 -8.02
CA HIS A 112 -4.47 13.52 -7.97
C HIS A 112 -5.04 12.33 -7.20
N THR A 113 -6.31 12.47 -6.82
CA THR A 113 -7.05 11.48 -6.05
C THR A 113 -7.99 10.65 -6.93
N ILE A 114 -7.99 9.33 -6.74
CA ILE A 114 -9.12 8.47 -7.10
C ILE A 114 -10.00 8.26 -5.87
N GLU A 115 -11.24 8.73 -5.93
CA GLU A 115 -12.20 8.66 -4.85
C GLU A 115 -13.27 7.61 -5.16
N PHE A 116 -13.27 6.51 -4.42
CA PHE A 116 -14.24 5.45 -4.57
C PHE A 116 -15.60 5.83 -3.99
N ALA A 117 -16.68 5.32 -4.59
CA ALA A 117 -18.03 5.57 -4.13
C ALA A 117 -18.38 4.72 -2.88
N VAL A 118 -19.47 5.07 -2.20
CA VAL A 118 -19.94 4.31 -1.02
C VAL A 118 -20.45 2.91 -1.37
N THR A 119 -20.65 2.62 -2.66
CA THR A 119 -21.12 1.33 -3.18
C THR A 119 -20.01 0.43 -3.68
N ASN A 120 -18.77 0.92 -3.78
CA ASN A 120 -17.62 0.15 -4.25
C ASN A 120 -17.06 -0.73 -3.12
N THR A 121 -17.86 -1.70 -2.65
CA THR A 121 -17.46 -2.59 -1.55
C THR A 121 -16.46 -3.67 -1.97
N LEU A 122 -16.27 -3.86 -3.28
CA LEU A 122 -15.37 -4.86 -3.86
C LEU A 122 -14.67 -4.28 -5.09
N VAL A 123 -13.36 -4.50 -5.17
CA VAL A 123 -12.58 -4.28 -6.39
C VAL A 123 -11.96 -5.62 -6.81
N PRO A 124 -12.54 -6.31 -7.79
CA PRO A 124 -11.97 -7.53 -8.35
C PRO A 124 -10.90 -7.17 -9.38
N THR A 125 -9.77 -7.89 -9.40
CA THR A 125 -8.61 -7.45 -10.21
C THR A 125 -8.12 -8.47 -11.22
N ASP A 126 -9.10 -9.19 -11.79
CA ASP A 126 -9.06 -9.96 -13.04
C ASP A 126 -9.23 -11.48 -12.84
N SER A 127 -10.17 -12.05 -13.60
CA SER A 127 -10.55 -13.47 -13.59
C SER A 127 -9.66 -14.32 -14.51
N ASP A 128 -8.74 -13.69 -15.24
CA ASP A 128 -8.10 -14.31 -16.39
C ASP A 128 -6.80 -15.06 -16.01
N GLY A 129 -6.45 -15.10 -14.72
CA GLY A 129 -5.44 -16.01 -14.16
C GLY A 129 -3.99 -15.69 -14.53
N VAL A 130 -3.71 -14.46 -14.97
CA VAL A 130 -2.35 -13.96 -15.15
C VAL A 130 -2.01 -13.12 -13.93
N ASP A 131 -0.99 -13.54 -13.18
CA ASP A 131 -0.38 -12.76 -12.09
C ASP A 131 0.08 -11.41 -12.67
N THR A 132 -0.80 -10.40 -12.59
CA THR A 132 -0.51 -9.04 -13.02
C THR A 132 -0.51 -8.15 -11.80
N CYS A 133 0.66 -7.62 -11.48
CA CYS A 133 0.78 -6.49 -10.59
C CYS A 133 0.46 -5.21 -11.37
N PHE A 134 -0.37 -4.35 -10.79
CA PHE A 134 -0.69 -3.04 -11.34
C PHE A 134 0.08 -1.95 -10.59
N THR A 135 0.60 -0.97 -11.31
CA THR A 135 1.34 0.14 -10.72
C THR A 135 0.41 1.31 -10.40
N PHE A 136 0.42 1.77 -9.16
CA PHE A 136 -0.23 2.98 -8.67
C PHE A 136 0.87 3.99 -8.33
N SER A 137 1.08 4.97 -9.20
CA SER A 137 2.19 5.93 -9.11
C SER A 137 1.69 7.32 -8.74
N GLU A 138 2.26 7.92 -7.69
CA GLU A 138 1.99 9.29 -7.24
C GLU A 138 0.48 9.58 -7.09
N VAL A 139 -0.26 8.64 -6.48
CA VAL A 139 -1.73 8.67 -6.43
C VAL A 139 -2.25 8.64 -5.00
N SER A 140 -3.30 9.41 -4.76
CA SER A 140 -4.10 9.33 -3.54
C SER A 140 -5.34 8.49 -3.79
N VAL A 141 -5.50 7.40 -3.03
CA VAL A 141 -6.67 6.53 -3.06
C VAL A 141 -7.54 6.85 -1.87
N ARG A 142 -8.78 7.30 -2.10
CA ARG A 142 -9.75 7.61 -1.04
C ARG A 142 -10.87 6.59 -0.98
N LEU A 143 -11.05 5.98 0.19
CA LEU A 143 -12.16 5.06 0.48
C LEU A 143 -13.33 5.83 1.11
N ASN A 144 -14.52 5.73 0.50
CA ASN A 144 -15.76 6.22 1.12
C ASN A 144 -16.64 5.10 1.70
N CYS A 145 -16.19 3.85 1.62
CA CYS A 145 -16.84 2.71 2.27
C CYS A 145 -15.82 1.67 2.68
N ASN A 146 -16.28 0.68 3.45
CA ASN A 146 -15.53 -0.55 3.65
C ASN A 146 -15.37 -1.27 2.31
N MET A 147 -14.14 -1.63 1.97
CA MET A 147 -13.78 -2.18 0.67
C MET A 147 -12.98 -3.45 0.84
N MET A 148 -13.23 -4.43 -0.02
CA MET A 148 -12.39 -5.61 -0.19
C MET A 148 -11.63 -5.52 -1.50
N LEU A 149 -10.33 -5.79 -1.44
CA LEU A 149 -9.49 -6.04 -2.60
C LEU A 149 -9.27 -7.55 -2.70
N GLN A 150 -9.46 -8.11 -3.89
CA GLN A 150 -9.26 -9.53 -4.15
C GLN A 150 -8.61 -9.75 -5.51
N ASP A 151 -7.81 -10.82 -5.60
CA ASP A 151 -7.13 -11.29 -6.81
C ASP A 151 -6.14 -10.28 -7.39
N CYS A 152 -5.46 -9.50 -6.52
CA CYS A 152 -4.65 -8.35 -6.88
C CYS A 152 -3.19 -8.45 -6.48
N CYS A 153 -2.36 -7.81 -7.28
CA CYS A 153 -1.11 -7.24 -6.80
C CYS A 153 -1.10 -5.75 -7.17
N ILE A 154 -0.90 -4.87 -6.20
CA ILE A 154 -0.77 -3.43 -6.45
C ILE A 154 0.59 -2.96 -5.96
N ILE A 155 1.39 -2.38 -6.86
CA ILE A 155 2.68 -1.79 -6.58
C ILE A 155 2.52 -0.27 -6.50
N PHE A 156 2.85 0.32 -5.37
CA PHE A 156 2.87 1.76 -5.18
C PHE A 156 4.24 2.34 -5.52
N GLU A 157 4.26 3.28 -6.45
CA GLU A 157 5.45 4.02 -6.89
C GLU A 157 5.36 5.50 -6.49
N GLY A 158 6.52 6.11 -6.21
CA GLY A 158 6.60 7.48 -5.75
C GLY A 158 5.91 7.69 -4.40
N ASP A 159 5.35 8.88 -4.19
CA ASP A 159 4.61 9.21 -2.97
C ASP A 159 3.12 8.95 -3.18
N SER A 160 2.63 7.83 -2.64
CA SER A 160 1.23 7.41 -2.77
C SER A 160 0.53 7.33 -1.41
N VAL A 161 -0.80 7.45 -1.43
CA VAL A 161 -1.62 7.49 -0.21
C VAL A 161 -2.79 6.53 -0.34
N ILE A 162 -3.06 5.75 0.70
CA ILE A 162 -4.38 5.15 0.94
C ILE A 162 -5.00 5.87 2.13
N ASN A 163 -6.02 6.66 1.85
CA ASN A 163 -6.84 7.33 2.84
C ASN A 163 -8.15 6.56 3.05
N GLY A 164 -8.23 5.84 4.16
CA GLY A 164 -9.41 5.06 4.51
C GLY A 164 -10.60 5.90 4.94
N GLY A 165 -10.42 7.15 5.37
CA GLY A 165 -11.51 7.99 5.88
C GLY A 165 -12.25 7.37 7.07
N GLY A 166 -11.59 6.52 7.85
CA GLY A 166 -12.16 5.71 8.93
C GLY A 166 -12.73 4.36 8.51
N ASN A 167 -12.68 4.01 7.21
CA ASN A 167 -13.20 2.75 6.69
C ASN A 167 -12.20 1.58 6.84
N CYS A 168 -12.72 0.39 6.58
CA CYS A 168 -11.98 -0.86 6.56
C CYS A 168 -11.58 -1.24 5.13
N LEU A 169 -10.29 -1.51 4.91
CA LEU A 169 -9.76 -2.15 3.72
C LEU A 169 -9.44 -3.62 4.05
N THR A 170 -10.13 -4.56 3.39
CA THR A 170 -9.89 -6.00 3.55
C THR A 170 -9.07 -6.52 2.38
N LEU A 171 -7.94 -7.16 2.68
CA LEU A 171 -7.10 -7.84 1.69
C LEU A 171 -7.44 -9.33 1.69
N ALA A 172 -8.02 -9.82 0.60
CA ALA A 172 -8.20 -11.26 0.40
C ALA A 172 -6.84 -11.98 0.36
N ASP A 173 -6.84 -13.31 0.47
CA ASP A 173 -5.61 -14.11 0.43
C ASP A 173 -4.86 -14.01 -0.89
N THR A 174 -5.57 -13.67 -1.96
CA THR A 174 -5.03 -13.45 -3.29
C THR A 174 -4.61 -12.00 -3.55
N CYS A 175 -4.61 -11.13 -2.53
CA CYS A 175 -4.25 -9.72 -2.70
C CYS A 175 -2.98 -9.32 -1.95
N THR A 176 -2.09 -8.60 -2.63
CA THR A 176 -0.89 -7.97 -2.05
C THR A 176 -0.79 -6.50 -2.42
N LEU A 177 -0.25 -5.71 -1.49
CA LEU A 177 0.16 -4.33 -1.68
C LEU A 177 1.68 -4.26 -1.53
N GLN A 178 2.35 -3.66 -2.49
CA GLN A 178 3.80 -3.55 -2.52
C GLN A 178 4.20 -2.08 -2.62
N VAL A 179 5.31 -1.70 -2.01
CA VAL A 179 5.90 -0.36 -2.13
C VAL A 179 7.20 -0.50 -2.91
N ASP A 180 7.26 0.13 -4.07
CA ASP A 180 8.41 0.00 -4.97
C ASP A 180 9.66 0.69 -4.41
N LYS A 181 10.78 0.51 -5.09
CA LYS A 181 12.05 1.12 -4.76
C LYS A 181 11.94 2.63 -4.58
N ASP A 182 12.62 3.14 -3.54
CA ASP A 182 12.72 4.57 -3.22
C ASP A 182 11.35 5.27 -3.13
N SER A 183 10.28 4.51 -2.84
CA SER A 183 8.89 4.98 -2.81
C SER A 183 8.31 4.96 -1.41
N THR A 184 7.25 5.73 -1.21
CA THR A 184 6.55 5.85 0.08
C THR A 184 5.06 5.58 -0.08
N LEU A 185 4.52 4.71 0.78
CA LEU A 185 3.08 4.54 0.93
C LEU A 185 2.61 5.07 2.28
N LEU A 186 1.80 6.12 2.26
CA LEU A 186 1.07 6.59 3.44
C LEU A 186 -0.25 5.83 3.59
N LEU A 187 -0.37 5.07 4.67
CA LEU A 187 -1.62 4.50 5.13
C LEU A 187 -2.22 5.44 6.18
N LYS A 188 -3.43 5.95 5.90
CA LYS A 188 -4.06 6.99 6.72
C LYS A 188 -5.51 6.66 7.07
N ASP A 189 -5.85 6.81 8.34
CA ASP A 189 -7.22 6.72 8.86
C ASP A 189 -7.93 5.45 8.35
N VAL A 190 -7.28 4.29 8.48
CA VAL A 190 -7.73 3.04 7.85
C VAL A 190 -7.59 1.85 8.79
N THR A 191 -8.59 0.97 8.78
CA THR A 191 -8.45 -0.38 9.34
C THR A 191 -8.12 -1.36 8.22
N ILE A 192 -6.97 -2.03 8.29
CA ILE A 192 -6.56 -3.05 7.33
C ILE A 192 -6.83 -4.43 7.93
N LYS A 193 -7.53 -5.29 7.19
CA LYS A 193 -7.85 -6.67 7.60
C LYS A 193 -7.26 -7.69 6.66
N GLY A 194 -7.05 -8.88 7.19
CA GLY A 194 -6.56 -10.04 6.44
C GLY A 194 -5.04 -10.04 6.32
N LEU A 195 -4.33 -9.36 7.20
CA LEU A 195 -2.86 -9.30 7.14
C LEU A 195 -2.25 -10.61 7.63
N ASN A 196 -1.43 -11.21 6.78
CA ASN A 196 -0.60 -12.37 7.06
C ASN A 196 0.58 -12.38 6.08
N SER A 197 1.55 -13.25 6.31
CA SER A 197 2.76 -13.41 5.50
C SER A 197 3.42 -12.05 5.21
N ASN A 198 3.47 -11.62 3.95
CA ASN A 198 4.02 -10.32 3.54
C ASN A 198 3.02 -9.53 2.67
N LYS A 199 1.71 -9.59 2.99
CA LYS A 199 0.65 -8.98 2.16
C LYS A 199 0.81 -7.48 1.93
N ILE A 200 1.44 -6.77 2.87
CA ILE A 200 1.94 -5.40 2.64
C ILE A 200 3.45 -5.48 2.78
N ALA A 201 4.20 -5.14 1.73
CA ALA A 201 5.65 -5.30 1.72
C ALA A 201 6.36 -4.18 0.95
N CYS A 202 7.57 -3.84 1.36
CA CYS A 202 8.49 -3.04 0.56
C CYS A 202 9.30 -3.94 -0.40
N LEU A 203 9.65 -3.41 -1.57
CA LEU A 203 10.49 -4.08 -2.55
C LEU A 203 11.98 -3.69 -2.45
N ASP A 204 12.29 -2.56 -1.80
CA ASP A 204 13.65 -2.10 -1.54
C ASP A 204 13.83 -1.66 -0.07
N SER A 205 15.08 -1.69 0.40
CA SER A 205 15.49 -1.19 1.72
C SER A 205 15.15 0.29 1.98
N LEU A 206 15.10 1.11 0.94
CA LEU A 206 14.83 2.55 1.05
C LEU A 206 13.34 2.87 0.99
N SER A 207 12.49 1.89 0.65
CA SER A 207 11.04 2.07 0.60
C SER A 207 10.44 2.19 2.00
N THR A 208 9.42 3.03 2.12
CA THR A 208 8.82 3.41 3.41
C THR A 208 7.32 3.17 3.44
N ILE A 209 6.83 2.59 4.53
CA ILE A 209 5.40 2.57 4.86
C ILE A 209 5.14 3.55 6.02
N THR A 210 4.45 4.65 5.73
CA THR A 210 4.09 5.64 6.76
C THR A 210 2.70 5.32 7.31
N LEU A 211 2.56 5.31 8.63
CA LEU A 211 1.36 4.89 9.37
C LEU A 211 0.78 6.07 10.15
N LEU A 212 -0.44 6.49 9.78
CA LEU A 212 -1.16 7.58 10.43
C LEU A 212 -2.59 7.13 10.80
N ASN A 213 -2.83 6.84 12.08
CA ASN A 213 -4.12 6.32 12.58
C ASN A 213 -4.53 5.03 11.84
N VAL A 214 -3.63 4.05 11.86
CA VAL A 214 -3.79 2.77 11.18
C VAL A 214 -4.06 1.67 12.19
N LYS A 215 -5.07 0.85 11.90
CA LYS A 215 -5.33 -0.39 12.63
C LYS A 215 -5.10 -1.59 11.73
N CYS A 216 -4.19 -2.47 12.09
CA CYS A 216 -3.92 -3.72 11.40
C CYS A 216 -4.55 -4.89 12.14
N ILE A 217 -5.35 -5.69 11.45
CA ILE A 217 -5.94 -6.92 11.98
C ILE A 217 -5.30 -8.11 11.26
N LEU A 218 -4.45 -8.81 12.00
CA LEU A 218 -3.77 -10.02 11.58
C LEU A 218 -4.77 -11.17 11.45
N ASP A 219 -4.61 -11.96 10.40
CA ASP A 219 -5.35 -13.20 10.10
C ASP A 219 -4.38 -14.39 9.98
N GLY A 220 -3.20 -14.21 10.54
CA GLY A 220 -2.04 -15.09 10.47
C GLY A 220 -0.79 -14.31 10.85
N ASP A 221 0.33 -15.01 11.04
CA ASP A 221 1.61 -14.34 11.31
C ASP A 221 2.01 -13.47 10.10
N TYR A 222 2.47 -12.26 10.39
CA TYR A 222 2.89 -11.29 9.40
C TYR A 222 4.36 -10.91 9.64
N SER A 223 5.15 -10.89 8.57
CA SER A 223 6.56 -10.54 8.58
C SER A 223 6.80 -9.24 7.82
N PHE A 224 7.50 -8.31 8.44
CA PHE A 224 8.02 -7.10 7.82
C PHE A 224 9.51 -7.29 7.54
N THR A 225 9.88 -7.64 6.31
CA THR A 225 11.22 -8.17 5.98
C THR A 225 12.15 -7.20 5.24
N ILE A 226 11.61 -6.20 4.55
CA ILE A 226 12.32 -5.26 3.69
C ILE A 226 11.77 -3.86 3.96
N GLY A 227 12.60 -2.82 3.78
CA GLY A 227 12.21 -1.43 3.97
C GLY A 227 12.06 -1.06 5.44
N HIS A 228 11.40 0.04 5.73
CA HIS A 228 11.07 0.45 7.10
C HIS A 228 9.67 1.03 7.17
N PHE A 229 9.15 1.20 8.38
CA PHE A 229 7.92 1.92 8.62
C PHE A 229 8.13 3.12 9.55
N ASP A 230 7.30 4.13 9.35
CA ASP A 230 7.27 5.33 10.19
C ASP A 230 5.89 5.47 10.84
N VAL A 231 5.86 5.47 12.17
CA VAL A 231 4.64 5.63 12.95
C VAL A 231 4.47 7.10 13.33
N VAL A 232 3.59 7.80 12.62
CA VAL A 232 3.33 9.23 12.81
C VAL A 232 2.27 9.48 13.89
N LYS A 233 1.28 8.59 13.99
CA LYS A 233 0.25 8.59 15.05
C LYS A 233 0.01 7.16 15.54
N ASP A 234 -1.24 6.72 15.63
CA ASP A 234 -1.53 5.40 16.16
C ASP A 234 -1.28 4.33 15.09
N PHE A 235 -0.51 3.31 15.47
CA PHE A 235 -0.38 2.04 14.78
C PHE A 235 -0.85 0.93 15.71
N HIS A 236 -2.10 0.50 15.54
CA HIS A 236 -2.75 -0.50 16.40
C HIS A 236 -2.74 -1.88 15.74
N VAL A 237 -2.06 -2.85 16.35
CA VAL A 237 -1.97 -4.23 15.86
C VAL A 237 -2.90 -5.14 16.68
N CYS A 238 -3.80 -5.84 16.00
CA CYS A 238 -4.77 -6.79 16.55
C CYS A 238 -4.66 -8.15 15.86
N GLY A 239 -5.15 -9.21 16.50
CA GLY A 239 -5.18 -10.57 15.93
C GLY A 239 -4.65 -11.58 16.94
N GLU A 240 -5.49 -11.94 17.90
CA GLU A 240 -5.13 -12.83 19.01
C GLU A 240 -4.52 -14.15 18.50
N GLY A 241 -3.36 -14.52 19.05
CA GLY A 241 -2.64 -15.73 18.68
C GLY A 241 -1.71 -15.57 17.47
N HIS A 242 -1.55 -14.35 16.94
CA HIS A 242 -0.68 -14.06 15.80
C HIS A 242 0.48 -13.14 16.17
N THR A 243 1.51 -13.22 15.34
CA THR A 243 2.76 -12.46 15.47
C THR A 243 2.92 -11.44 14.36
N LEU A 244 3.31 -10.22 14.71
CA LEU A 244 3.97 -9.28 13.81
C LEU A 244 5.48 -9.42 14.03
N ALA A 245 6.19 -9.98 13.07
CA ALA A 245 7.64 -10.15 13.11
C ALA A 245 8.34 -9.02 12.35
N TYR A 246 9.12 -8.21 13.05
CA TYR A 246 10.01 -7.23 12.47
C TYR A 246 11.34 -7.91 12.09
N GLN A 247 11.52 -8.16 10.79
CA GLN A 247 12.68 -8.89 10.25
C GLN A 247 13.56 -8.03 9.33
N SER A 248 13.17 -6.77 9.10
CA SER A 248 13.96 -5.81 8.34
C SER A 248 15.28 -5.50 9.02
N ASN A 249 16.29 -5.18 8.19
CA ASN A 249 17.58 -4.65 8.63
C ASN A 249 17.62 -3.11 8.65
N GLN A 250 16.52 -2.45 8.34
CA GLN A 250 16.40 -1.00 8.36
C GLN A 250 15.90 -0.52 9.73
N VAL A 251 16.05 0.77 10.01
CA VAL A 251 15.49 1.39 11.22
C VAL A 251 14.07 1.86 10.91
N SER A 252 13.10 1.41 11.69
CA SER A 252 11.75 1.95 11.71
C SER A 252 11.59 2.94 12.85
N THR A 253 10.83 4.02 12.62
CA THR A 253 10.74 5.12 13.58
C THR A 253 9.34 5.26 14.18
N VAL A 254 9.29 5.67 15.45
CA VAL A 254 8.08 6.14 16.11
C VAL A 254 8.24 7.62 16.41
N GLN A 255 7.54 8.44 15.65
CA GLN A 255 7.65 9.90 15.68
C GLN A 255 7.12 10.48 17.01
N GLU A 256 7.30 11.79 17.20
CA GLU A 256 6.74 12.51 18.35
C GLU A 256 5.21 12.32 18.41
N TYR A 257 4.70 11.86 19.56
CA TYR A 257 3.31 11.42 19.78
C TYR A 257 2.83 10.26 18.90
N GLY A 258 3.74 9.52 18.26
CA GLY A 258 3.45 8.24 17.59
C GLY A 258 3.30 7.12 18.62
N ASN A 259 2.37 6.20 18.37
CA ASN A 259 2.07 5.10 19.29
C ASN A 259 2.00 3.76 18.55
N ILE A 260 2.87 2.81 18.90
CA ILE A 260 2.67 1.40 18.55
C ILE A 260 1.82 0.77 19.65
N ILE A 261 0.66 0.23 19.31
CA ILE A 261 -0.27 -0.40 20.25
C ILE A 261 -0.40 -1.88 19.91
N ILE A 262 0.06 -2.74 20.81
CA ILE A 262 -0.02 -4.20 20.67
C ILE A 262 -1.19 -4.71 21.51
N ASP A 263 -2.25 -5.17 20.85
CA ASP A 263 -3.48 -5.60 21.52
C ASP A 263 -3.35 -7.00 22.16
N TYR A 264 -4.39 -7.37 22.89
CA TYR A 264 -4.48 -8.63 23.61
C TYR A 264 -4.14 -9.84 22.74
N GLY A 265 -3.20 -10.64 23.23
CA GLY A 265 -2.81 -11.91 22.60
C GLY A 265 -2.01 -11.78 21.31
N VAL A 266 -1.62 -10.56 20.90
CA VAL A 266 -0.69 -10.33 19.78
C VAL A 266 0.74 -10.33 20.30
N THR A 267 1.66 -10.88 19.51
CA THR A 267 3.11 -10.75 19.74
C THR A 267 3.72 -9.79 18.72
N PHE A 268 4.40 -8.75 19.18
CA PHE A 268 5.38 -8.02 18.37
C PHE A 268 6.74 -8.66 18.59
N SER A 269 7.31 -9.26 17.55
CA SER A 269 8.59 -9.98 17.60
C SER A 269 9.68 -9.17 16.91
N TYR A 270 10.67 -8.74 17.67
CA TYR A 270 11.91 -8.15 17.17
C TYR A 270 12.89 -9.25 16.76
N ASP A 271 12.98 -9.51 15.46
CA ASP A 271 13.78 -10.58 14.85
C ASP A 271 14.49 -10.10 13.57
N PRO A 272 15.28 -9.00 13.64
CA PRO A 272 15.87 -8.44 12.44
C PRO A 272 16.88 -9.40 11.79
N SER A 273 17.02 -9.29 10.48
CA SER A 273 17.97 -10.09 9.68
C SER A 273 19.45 -9.76 9.93
N ILE A 274 19.75 -8.80 10.80
CA ILE A 274 21.10 -8.41 11.23
C ILE A 274 21.21 -8.36 12.75
N ALA A 275 22.42 -8.51 13.28
CA ALA A 275 22.68 -8.40 14.72
C ALA A 275 22.69 -6.95 15.20
N SER A 276 21.53 -6.29 15.18
CA SER A 276 21.32 -4.92 15.68
C SER A 276 20.16 -4.90 16.67
N GLN A 277 20.32 -4.17 17.77
CA GLN A 277 19.31 -4.05 18.83
C GLN A 277 18.45 -2.78 18.71
N GLU A 278 18.83 -1.85 17.83
CA GLU A 278 18.30 -0.49 17.80
C GLU A 278 17.53 -0.17 16.50
N LEU A 279 16.83 -1.16 15.92
CA LEU A 279 16.10 -0.96 14.66
C LEU A 279 14.65 -0.49 14.84
N ILE A 280 14.18 -0.34 16.08
CA ILE A 280 12.96 0.40 16.40
C ILE A 280 13.38 1.63 17.20
N ASP A 281 13.30 2.81 16.58
CA ASP A 281 13.75 4.07 17.17
C ASP A 281 12.56 4.90 17.69
N LEU A 282 12.56 5.22 18.98
CA LEU A 282 11.60 6.15 19.59
C LEU A 282 12.20 7.55 19.53
N VAL A 283 11.68 8.38 18.62
CA VAL A 283 12.33 9.65 18.24
C VAL A 283 12.35 10.66 19.39
N SER A 284 11.37 10.62 20.29
CA SER A 284 11.18 11.57 21.40
C SER A 284 10.74 10.89 22.70
N ASP A 285 10.73 11.66 23.79
CA ASP A 285 10.14 11.27 25.09
C ASP A 285 8.62 11.04 25.05
N THR A 286 7.94 11.48 23.98
CA THR A 286 6.50 11.28 23.78
C THR A 286 6.17 10.12 22.82
N SER A 287 7.18 9.53 22.19
CA SER A 287 7.03 8.34 21.34
C SER A 287 6.72 7.12 22.20
N MET A 288 5.73 6.30 21.84
CA MET A 288 5.21 5.27 22.74
C MET A 288 5.12 3.88 22.11
N ILE A 289 5.43 2.88 22.92
CA ILE A 289 4.99 1.49 22.71
C ILE A 289 4.02 1.14 23.86
N GLU A 290 2.80 0.76 23.53
CA GLU A 290 1.77 0.36 24.49
C GLU A 290 1.42 -1.13 24.33
N LEU A 291 1.56 -1.90 25.40
CA LEU A 291 1.12 -3.29 25.47
C LEU A 291 -0.24 -3.35 26.17
N ARG A 292 -1.31 -3.72 25.44
CA ARG A 292 -2.69 -3.85 25.96
C ARG A 292 -3.09 -5.31 26.13
N GLY A 293 -2.25 -6.06 26.82
CA GLY A 293 -2.36 -7.52 26.94
C GLY A 293 -1.59 -8.29 25.86
N GLY A 294 -0.71 -7.61 25.14
CA GLY A 294 0.17 -8.19 24.13
C GLY A 294 1.55 -8.53 24.68
N THR A 295 2.40 -9.07 23.80
CA THR A 295 3.78 -9.45 24.09
C THR A 295 4.74 -8.62 23.25
N LEU A 296 5.75 -8.02 23.88
CA LEU A 296 6.95 -7.57 23.21
C LEU A 296 8.01 -8.67 23.34
N HIS A 297 8.41 -9.25 22.22
CA HIS A 297 9.35 -10.37 22.16
C HIS A 297 10.64 -9.95 21.44
N ALA A 298 11.79 -10.36 21.98
CA ALA A 298 13.09 -10.23 21.34
C ALA A 298 13.74 -11.60 21.16
N THR A 299 14.25 -11.88 19.96
CA THR A 299 15.06 -13.09 19.72
C THR A 299 16.45 -12.93 20.34
N LYS A 300 17.36 -13.86 20.06
CA LYS A 300 18.75 -13.78 20.53
C LYS A 300 19.53 -12.57 20.01
N VAL A 301 18.99 -11.80 19.07
CA VAL A 301 19.56 -10.50 18.72
C VAL A 301 19.51 -9.54 19.92
N GLY A 302 18.52 -9.68 20.81
CA GLY A 302 18.18 -8.68 21.81
C GLY A 302 17.49 -7.48 21.19
N MET A 303 16.97 -6.60 22.04
CA MET A 303 16.29 -5.37 21.62
C MET A 303 16.65 -4.26 22.61
N GLN A 304 16.94 -3.07 22.12
CA GLN A 304 17.23 -1.93 22.96
C GLN A 304 16.25 -0.80 22.63
N LEU A 305 15.51 -0.37 23.63
CA LEU A 305 14.63 0.79 23.56
C LEU A 305 15.29 1.95 24.29
N LYS A 306 15.47 3.05 23.56
CA LYS A 306 15.96 4.32 24.10
C LYS A 306 14.86 5.36 23.97
N LYS A 307 14.77 6.29 24.92
CA LYS A 307 13.76 7.35 24.96
C LYS A 307 12.33 6.81 25.05
N GLY A 308 11.37 7.74 25.00
CA GLY A 308 9.96 7.43 24.86
C GLY A 308 9.33 6.79 26.09
N VAL A 309 8.19 6.16 25.85
CA VAL A 309 7.36 5.54 26.89
C VAL A 309 7.07 4.09 26.53
N LEU A 310 7.40 3.17 27.45
CA LEU A 310 6.88 1.81 27.43
C LEU A 310 5.68 1.72 28.38
N LYS A 311 4.48 1.66 27.83
CA LYS A 311 3.25 1.66 28.59
C LYS A 311 2.65 0.26 28.69
N ILE A 312 2.38 -0.18 29.91
CA ILE A 312 1.85 -1.48 30.24
C ILE A 312 0.40 -1.34 30.72
N ASP A 313 -0.52 -1.91 29.96
CA ASP A 313 -1.92 -2.11 30.32
C ASP A 313 -2.25 -3.61 30.36
N ARG A 314 -3.27 -3.98 31.16
CA ARG A 314 -3.71 -5.36 31.37
C ARG A 314 -2.52 -6.29 31.73
N ARG A 315 -2.67 -7.59 31.51
CA ARG A 315 -1.58 -8.54 31.67
C ARG A 315 -0.77 -8.62 30.37
N SER A 316 0.39 -7.98 30.34
CA SER A 316 1.28 -7.92 29.18
C SER A 316 2.64 -8.54 29.49
N THR A 317 3.37 -8.92 28.44
CA THR A 317 4.61 -9.69 28.58
C THR A 317 5.78 -9.02 27.87
N LEU A 318 6.93 -8.98 28.54
CA LEU A 318 8.25 -8.82 27.90
C LEU A 318 8.92 -10.18 27.85
N SER A 319 9.33 -10.62 26.66
CA SER A 319 9.90 -11.95 26.43
C SER A 319 11.21 -11.85 25.67
N SER A 320 12.25 -12.52 26.14
CA SER A 320 13.54 -12.62 25.45
C SER A 320 14.01 -14.07 25.37
N GLU A 321 14.48 -14.49 24.20
CA GLU A 321 15.17 -15.78 24.01
C GLU A 321 16.63 -15.77 24.50
N GLY A 322 17.10 -14.61 24.97
CA GLY A 322 18.46 -14.37 25.38
C GLY A 322 18.90 -15.27 26.52
N SER A 323 20.16 -15.68 26.47
CA SER A 323 20.85 -16.43 27.52
C SER A 323 21.92 -15.61 28.22
N VAL A 324 22.25 -14.43 27.67
CA VAL A 324 23.20 -13.46 28.21
C VAL A 324 22.62 -12.03 28.15
N ILE A 325 23.23 -11.12 28.90
CA ILE A 325 22.84 -9.70 28.96
C ILE A 325 22.82 -9.03 27.58
N ALA A 326 23.78 -9.38 26.72
CA ALA A 326 23.86 -8.85 25.36
C ALA A 326 22.74 -9.35 24.43
N GLU A 327 21.86 -10.27 24.88
CA GLU A 327 20.71 -10.77 24.12
C GLU A 327 19.37 -10.34 24.79
N ALA A 328 19.44 -9.46 25.79
CA ALA A 328 18.29 -9.02 26.59
C ALA A 328 17.40 -8.00 25.85
N ILE A 329 16.21 -7.78 26.39
CA ILE A 329 15.51 -6.50 26.19
C ILE A 329 16.14 -5.48 27.13
N SER A 330 16.75 -4.45 26.57
CA SER A 330 17.40 -3.36 27.30
C SER A 330 16.55 -2.09 27.23
N LEU A 331 16.30 -1.50 28.38
CA LEU A 331 15.57 -0.26 28.58
C LEU A 331 16.59 0.83 28.92
N GLY A 332 16.78 1.83 28.03
CA GLY A 332 17.86 2.80 28.15
C GLY A 332 19.21 2.30 27.61
N ASP A 333 20.24 3.15 27.70
CA ASP A 333 21.60 2.87 27.17
C ASP A 333 22.71 2.82 28.22
N GLY A 334 22.44 3.19 29.47
CA GLY A 334 23.43 3.19 30.55
C GLY A 334 24.46 4.31 30.46
N LEU A 335 24.27 5.28 29.55
CA LEU A 335 25.27 6.30 29.22
C LEU A 335 24.70 7.73 29.28
N ASP A 336 23.50 7.96 28.77
CA ASP A 336 22.89 9.29 28.66
C ASP A 336 21.46 9.29 29.22
N VAL A 337 21.19 10.19 30.18
CA VAL A 337 19.85 10.39 30.74
C VAL A 337 18.81 10.75 29.68
N ALA A 338 19.24 11.32 28.54
CA ALA A 338 18.37 11.62 27.42
C ALA A 338 17.88 10.36 26.69
N ASN A 339 18.50 9.20 26.92
CA ASN A 339 18.14 7.91 26.34
C ASN A 339 17.37 7.01 27.32
N ASN A 340 17.12 7.46 28.56
CA ASN A 340 16.28 6.75 29.51
C ASN A 340 14.85 6.56 28.96
N ILE A 341 14.18 5.47 29.34
CA ILE A 341 12.81 5.17 28.91
C ILE A 341 11.82 5.26 30.07
N ASP A 342 10.69 5.92 29.86
CA ASP A 342 9.65 5.98 30.88
C ASP A 342 8.80 4.70 30.85
N VAL A 343 8.91 3.86 31.87
CA VAL A 343 8.10 2.64 32.02
C VAL A 343 6.87 2.94 32.87
N GLN A 344 5.70 2.95 32.22
CA GLN A 344 4.43 3.23 32.87
C GLN A 344 3.58 1.97 33.03
N ILE A 345 3.38 1.51 34.27
CA ILE A 345 2.47 0.39 34.56
C ILE A 345 1.13 0.95 35.07
N LEU A 346 0.07 0.77 34.28
CA LEU A 346 -1.26 1.30 34.63
C LEU A 346 -1.87 0.59 35.84
N PRO A 347 -2.82 1.24 36.55
CA PRO A 347 -3.53 0.61 37.65
C PRO A 347 -4.20 -0.70 37.22
N SER A 348 -3.95 -1.77 37.98
CA SER A 348 -4.43 -3.14 37.70
C SER A 348 -3.76 -3.86 36.51
N ALA A 349 -2.76 -3.25 35.88
CA ALA A 349 -1.92 -3.96 34.91
C ALA A 349 -0.97 -4.94 35.61
N GLN A 350 -0.56 -5.97 34.89
CA GLN A 350 0.44 -6.94 35.31
C GLN A 350 1.50 -7.05 34.22
N LEU A 351 2.75 -6.76 34.58
CA LEU A 351 3.89 -7.03 33.72
C LEU A 351 4.43 -8.43 34.02
N VAL A 352 4.52 -9.26 32.99
CA VAL A 352 5.20 -10.56 33.03
C VAL A 352 6.54 -10.42 32.32
N ILE A 353 7.61 -10.93 32.93
CA ILE A 353 8.95 -10.93 32.36
C ILE A 353 9.39 -12.38 32.16
N GLU A 354 9.76 -12.73 30.94
CA GLU A 354 10.23 -14.04 30.53
C GLU A 354 11.60 -13.90 29.85
N GLY A 355 12.66 -14.41 30.45
CA GLY A 355 14.02 -14.22 29.95
C GLY A 355 14.67 -12.92 30.43
N PRO A 356 15.86 -12.57 29.91
CA PRO A 356 16.63 -11.43 30.38
C PRO A 356 16.02 -10.10 29.92
N VAL A 357 15.71 -9.24 30.88
CA VAL A 357 15.32 -7.84 30.70
C VAL A 357 16.17 -6.99 31.64
N ILE A 358 16.68 -5.88 31.13
CA ILE A 358 17.63 -5.02 31.85
C ILE A 358 17.15 -3.58 31.79
N ASP A 359 17.14 -2.96 32.95
CA ASP A 359 16.98 -1.52 33.11
C ASP A 359 18.37 -0.88 33.16
N ASN A 360 18.68 -0.12 32.11
CA ASN A 360 19.93 0.62 31.90
C ASN A 360 19.67 2.13 31.96
N ASP A 361 18.60 2.59 32.59
CA ASP A 361 18.43 4.02 32.83
C ASP A 361 19.50 4.53 33.83
N VAL A 362 20.02 5.75 33.59
CA VAL A 362 21.06 6.40 34.43
C VAL A 362 20.54 7.53 35.30
#